data_AF-A0AA88VAS6-F1
#
_entry.id   AF-A0AA88VAS6-F1
#
_cell.length_a   1.000
_cell.length_b   1.000
_cell.length_c   1.000
_cell.angle_alpha   90.00
_cell.angle_beta   90.00
_cell.angle_gamma   90.00
#
_symmetry.space_group_name_H-M   'P 1'
#
loop_
_entity.id
_entity.type
_entity.pdbx_description
1 polymer ?
#
loop_
_entity_poly.entity_id
_entity_poly.type
_entity_poly.pdbx_seq_one_letter_code
_entity_poly.pdbx_strand_id
1 'polypeptide(L)'
;MQARRQAEKKLAEDAKRAALAADRRAAEAAKEKEGTAAAALVARQEATVESKGVQPHTSKEVNPSGNILKGAESALKLEERRLQTYMEMVRKNEELGVGSNKDYRSHGMQIARRIKTITGTKDSVRTKSGELIQIMKSPCPQSISIAMFAEKVVSQCANPTGSFSNAVYAYCHVIVLVTSQVPTAMEILLAELNRVCIYTVPKFYSQSGFETKEAYYKAIGYQEEDGKIESPNSYVARLSSYMKLYGALVQTEVEGVQNYHGIKEGWAWLARFLNILPANLYTANALQAFLEVR
;
A
#
# COMPACT_ATOMS: atom_id res chain seq x y z
N MET A 1 2.34 -56.59 15.98
CA MET A 1 2.19 -55.24 16.61
C MET A 1 2.75 -54.10 15.74
N GLN A 2 3.95 -54.22 15.13
CA GLN A 2 4.52 -53.15 14.28
C GLN A 2 3.73 -52.81 13.01
N ALA A 3 3.21 -53.81 12.29
CA ALA A 3 2.44 -53.59 11.06
C ALA A 3 1.13 -52.81 11.29
N ARG A 4 0.43 -53.06 12.41
CA ARG A 4 -0.77 -52.28 12.81
C ARG A 4 -0.43 -50.82 13.10
N ARG A 5 0.65 -50.56 13.85
CA ARG A 5 1.13 -49.19 14.13
C ARG A 5 1.54 -48.41 12.87
N GLN A 6 2.11 -49.08 11.88
CA GLN A 6 2.46 -48.45 10.59
C GLN A 6 1.21 -48.14 9.76
N ALA A 7 0.24 -49.04 9.73
CA ALA A 7 -1.04 -48.80 9.06
C ALA A 7 -1.81 -47.63 9.71
N GLU A 8 -1.85 -47.56 11.04
CA GLU A 8 -2.48 -46.46 11.79
C GLU A 8 -1.80 -45.10 11.52
N LYS A 9 -0.46 -45.07 11.49
CA LYS A 9 0.28 -43.84 11.13
C LYS A 9 -0.04 -43.37 9.71
N LYS A 10 -0.09 -44.29 8.75
CA LYS A 10 -0.39 -43.95 7.35
C LYS A 10 -1.82 -43.41 7.21
N LEU A 11 -2.78 -44.04 7.90
CA LEU A 11 -4.17 -43.58 7.93
C LEU A 11 -4.30 -42.16 8.53
N ALA A 12 -3.56 -41.88 9.60
CA ALA A 12 -3.54 -40.57 10.25
C ALA A 12 -2.90 -39.48 9.37
N GLU A 13 -1.82 -39.81 8.65
CA GLU A 13 -1.19 -38.89 7.69
C GLU A 13 -2.09 -38.59 6.50
N ASP A 14 -2.76 -39.61 5.95
CA ASP A 14 -3.69 -39.45 4.83
C ASP A 14 -4.93 -38.63 5.26
N ALA A 15 -5.46 -38.86 6.46
CA ALA A 15 -6.53 -38.05 7.04
C ALA A 15 -6.09 -36.58 7.23
N LYS A 16 -4.86 -36.35 7.70
CA LYS A 16 -4.33 -34.98 7.87
C LYS A 16 -4.14 -34.27 6.53
N ARG A 17 -3.68 -34.97 5.49
CA ARG A 17 -3.57 -34.41 4.12
C ARG A 17 -4.95 -34.10 3.53
N ALA A 18 -5.92 -34.98 3.74
CA ALA A 18 -7.30 -34.78 3.29
C ALA A 18 -7.95 -33.56 3.97
N ALA A 19 -7.76 -33.41 5.28
CA ALA A 19 -8.24 -32.23 6.02
C ALA A 19 -7.61 -30.93 5.49
N LEU A 20 -6.29 -30.90 5.28
CA LEU A 20 -5.59 -29.73 4.75
C LEU A 20 -6.06 -29.35 3.33
N ALA A 21 -6.34 -30.36 2.50
CA ALA A 21 -6.88 -30.15 1.15
C ALA A 21 -8.33 -29.64 1.16
N ALA A 22 -9.16 -30.14 2.09
CA ALA A 22 -10.53 -29.68 2.27
C ALA A 22 -10.57 -28.22 2.77
N ASP A 23 -9.74 -27.87 3.75
CA ASP A 23 -9.60 -26.49 4.26
C ASP A 23 -9.16 -25.53 3.14
N ARG A 24 -8.19 -25.95 2.30
CA ARG A 24 -7.74 -25.15 1.16
C ARG A 24 -8.85 -24.93 0.13
N ARG A 25 -9.61 -25.97 -0.22
CA ARG A 25 -10.75 -25.85 -1.15
C ARG A 25 -11.86 -24.96 -0.59
N ALA A 26 -12.14 -25.07 0.70
CA ALA A 26 -13.12 -24.21 1.37
C ALA A 26 -12.67 -22.73 1.36
N ALA A 27 -11.39 -22.46 1.61
CA ALA A 27 -10.82 -21.12 1.54
C ALA A 27 -10.83 -20.54 0.12
N GLU A 28 -10.54 -21.36 -0.90
CA GLU A 28 -10.60 -20.95 -2.31
C GLU A 28 -12.06 -20.64 -2.74
N ALA A 29 -13.02 -21.49 -2.38
CA ALA A 29 -14.44 -21.26 -2.67
C ALA A 29 -15.02 -20.03 -1.94
N ALA A 30 -14.58 -19.75 -0.71
CA ALA A 30 -14.95 -18.55 0.02
C ALA A 30 -14.42 -17.28 -0.67
N LYS A 31 -13.15 -17.29 -1.09
CA LYS A 31 -12.55 -16.18 -1.85
C LYS A 31 -13.26 -15.92 -3.18
N GLU A 32 -13.69 -16.98 -3.88
CA GLU A 32 -14.42 -16.86 -5.14
C GLU A 32 -15.82 -16.25 -4.95
N LYS A 33 -16.56 -16.69 -3.91
CA LYS A 33 -17.85 -16.09 -3.54
C LYS A 33 -17.72 -14.62 -3.14
N GLU A 34 -16.71 -14.27 -2.35
CA GLU A 34 -16.44 -12.86 -2.02
C GLU A 34 -16.05 -12.05 -3.27
N GLY A 35 -15.30 -12.65 -4.20
CA GLY A 35 -14.88 -12.02 -5.46
C GLY A 35 -16.07 -11.64 -6.34
N THR A 36 -17.01 -12.57 -6.50
CA THR A 36 -18.25 -12.34 -7.25
C THR A 36 -19.13 -11.27 -6.59
N ALA A 37 -19.23 -11.25 -5.26
CA ALA A 37 -19.99 -10.24 -4.53
C ALA A 37 -19.39 -8.83 -4.67
N ALA A 38 -18.07 -8.69 -4.56
CA ALA A 38 -17.41 -7.41 -4.74
C ALA A 38 -17.53 -6.89 -6.18
N ALA A 39 -17.36 -7.76 -7.17
CA ALA A 39 -17.57 -7.40 -8.58
C ALA A 39 -19.02 -6.94 -8.82
N ALA A 40 -20.01 -7.59 -8.23
CA ALA A 40 -21.41 -7.18 -8.31
C ALA A 40 -21.68 -5.82 -7.63
N LEU A 41 -21.00 -5.53 -6.51
CA LEU A 41 -21.12 -4.23 -5.84
C LEU A 41 -20.51 -3.10 -6.68
N VAL A 42 -19.33 -3.34 -7.27
CA VAL A 42 -18.70 -2.40 -8.21
C VAL A 42 -19.63 -2.14 -9.39
N ALA A 43 -20.17 -3.18 -10.02
CA ALA A 43 -21.11 -3.03 -11.14
C ALA A 43 -22.38 -2.25 -10.75
N ARG A 44 -22.92 -2.46 -9.54
CA ARG A 44 -24.08 -1.69 -9.03
C ARG A 44 -23.73 -0.22 -8.79
N GLN A 45 -22.56 0.06 -8.25
CA GLN A 45 -22.08 1.43 -8.04
C GLN A 45 -21.89 2.15 -9.38
N GLU A 46 -21.29 1.48 -10.36
CA GLU A 46 -21.15 1.97 -11.73
C GLU A 46 -22.51 2.36 -12.34
N ALA A 47 -23.50 1.47 -12.28
CA ALA A 47 -24.86 1.76 -12.78
C ALA A 47 -25.57 2.91 -12.02
N THR A 48 -25.24 3.11 -10.74
CA THR A 48 -25.81 4.21 -9.93
C THR A 48 -25.17 5.55 -10.27
N VAL A 49 -23.88 5.57 -10.62
CA VAL A 49 -23.17 6.78 -11.03
C VAL A 49 -23.61 7.24 -12.42
N GLU A 50 -23.87 6.31 -13.35
CA GLU A 50 -24.41 6.64 -14.68
C GLU A 50 -25.85 7.18 -14.63
N SER A 51 -26.67 6.73 -13.67
CA SER A 51 -28.08 7.17 -13.54
C SER A 51 -28.27 8.45 -12.73
N LYS A 52 -27.32 8.80 -11.85
CA LYS A 52 -27.33 10.06 -11.09
C LYS A 52 -26.24 11.01 -11.61
N GLY A 53 -26.55 11.71 -12.70
CA GLY A 53 -25.85 12.97 -13.01
C GLY A 53 -25.90 13.88 -11.78
N VAL A 54 -24.76 14.07 -11.14
CA VAL A 54 -24.63 14.80 -9.87
C VAL A 54 -25.12 16.23 -10.07
N GLN A 55 -26.26 16.59 -9.49
CA GLN A 55 -26.63 17.99 -9.29
C GLN A 55 -25.72 18.57 -8.18
N PRO A 56 -24.93 19.62 -8.46
CA PRO A 56 -24.19 20.31 -7.43
C PRO A 56 -25.10 21.36 -6.79
N HIS A 57 -25.49 21.15 -5.52
CA HIS A 57 -25.89 22.26 -4.66
C HIS A 57 -24.64 23.05 -4.27
N THR A 58 -24.23 23.95 -5.17
CA THR A 58 -23.71 25.32 -4.94
C THR A 58 -23.12 25.80 -6.26
N SER A 59 -23.70 26.87 -6.78
CA SER A 59 -23.37 27.57 -8.01
C SER A 59 -21.88 27.84 -8.23
N LYS A 60 -21.32 27.26 -9.30
CA LYS A 60 -20.52 27.94 -10.35
C LYS A 60 -20.45 27.03 -11.58
N GLU A 61 -20.55 27.65 -12.74
CA GLU A 61 -20.77 27.09 -14.07
C GLU A 61 -19.98 25.82 -14.39
N VAL A 62 -20.70 24.80 -14.86
CA VAL A 62 -20.12 23.55 -15.37
C VAL A 62 -19.63 23.82 -16.79
N ASN A 63 -18.32 23.99 -16.94
CA ASN A 63 -17.66 23.82 -18.24
C ASN A 63 -17.77 22.35 -18.66
N PRO A 64 -18.05 22.03 -19.95
CA PRO A 64 -18.15 20.65 -20.43
C PRO A 64 -16.82 19.89 -20.45
N SER A 65 -15.71 20.55 -20.12
CA SER A 65 -14.37 19.97 -19.97
C SER A 65 -14.05 19.76 -18.48
N GLY A 66 -14.89 19.00 -17.78
CA GLY A 66 -14.73 18.74 -16.36
C GLY A 66 -13.39 18.04 -16.07
N ASN A 67 -12.59 18.62 -15.19
CA ASN A 67 -11.30 18.04 -14.78
C ASN A 67 -11.51 16.60 -14.28
N ILE A 68 -10.94 15.63 -15.00
CA ILE A 68 -11.11 14.19 -14.78
C ILE A 68 -10.63 13.82 -13.36
N LEU A 69 -9.65 14.57 -12.84
CA LEU A 69 -9.09 14.41 -11.51
C LEU A 69 -9.71 15.41 -10.52
N LYS A 70 -10.22 14.89 -9.39
CA LYS A 70 -10.71 15.67 -8.26
C LYS A 70 -9.89 15.34 -7.01
N GLY A 71 -9.53 16.37 -6.24
CA GLY A 71 -8.76 16.26 -5.00
C GLY A 71 -8.59 17.65 -4.38
N ALA A 72 -8.20 17.71 -3.11
CA ALA A 72 -7.93 18.99 -2.47
C ALA A 72 -6.69 19.61 -3.15
N GLU A 73 -6.76 20.88 -3.54
CA GLU A 73 -5.65 21.56 -4.22
C GLU A 73 -4.33 21.43 -3.44
N SER A 74 -4.38 21.58 -2.12
CA SER A 74 -3.21 21.41 -1.25
C SER A 74 -2.62 20.00 -1.30
N ALA A 75 -3.45 18.96 -1.45
CA ALA A 75 -2.98 17.58 -1.53
C ALA A 75 -2.42 17.25 -2.92
N LEU A 76 -3.07 17.73 -3.98
CA LEU A 76 -2.58 17.55 -5.35
C LEU A 76 -1.22 18.24 -5.55
N LYS A 77 -1.05 19.47 -5.05
CA LYS A 77 0.23 20.20 -5.07
C LYS A 77 1.32 19.48 -4.26
N LEU A 78 0.94 18.85 -3.15
CA LEU A 78 1.89 18.09 -2.32
C LEU A 78 2.32 16.80 -3.02
N GLU A 79 1.38 16.07 -3.62
CA GLU A 79 1.67 14.90 -4.44
C GLU A 79 2.59 15.25 -5.62
N GLU A 80 2.29 16.32 -6.35
CA GLU A 80 3.09 16.76 -7.49
C GLU A 80 4.54 17.06 -7.07
N ARG A 81 4.73 17.78 -5.97
CA ARG A 81 6.07 18.06 -5.42
C ARG A 81 6.82 16.77 -5.07
N ARG A 82 6.15 15.84 -4.39
CA ARG A 82 6.72 14.53 -4.03
C ARG A 82 7.11 13.73 -5.26
N LEU A 83 6.26 13.74 -6.28
CA LEU A 83 6.54 13.07 -7.54
C LEU A 83 7.74 13.68 -8.25
N GLN A 84 7.90 14.99 -8.26
CA GLN A 84 9.08 15.66 -8.82
C GLN A 84 10.36 15.23 -8.10
N THR A 85 10.37 15.27 -6.76
CA THR A 85 11.51 14.79 -5.96
C THR A 85 11.83 13.33 -6.20
N TYR A 86 10.80 12.48 -6.33
CA TYR A 86 10.94 11.08 -6.67
C TYR A 86 11.62 10.89 -8.04
N MET A 87 11.13 11.58 -9.07
CA MET A 87 11.64 11.45 -10.43
C MET A 87 13.09 11.94 -10.56
N GLU A 88 13.44 13.03 -9.85
CA GLU A 88 14.82 13.50 -9.78
C GLU A 88 15.74 12.44 -9.15
N MET A 89 15.28 11.78 -8.08
CA MET A 89 16.03 10.69 -7.44
C MET A 89 16.18 9.47 -8.35
N VAL A 90 15.13 9.09 -9.09
CA VAL A 90 15.18 8.00 -10.07
C VAL A 90 16.23 8.31 -11.14
N ARG A 91 16.17 9.49 -11.77
CA ARG A 91 17.14 9.91 -12.78
C ARG A 91 18.59 9.84 -12.25
N LYS A 92 18.82 10.37 -11.05
CA LYS A 92 20.14 10.30 -10.40
C LYS A 92 20.59 8.85 -10.17
N ASN A 93 19.69 7.96 -9.77
CA ASN A 93 20.02 6.56 -9.54
C ASN A 93 20.27 5.79 -10.86
N GLU A 94 19.59 6.18 -11.95
CA GLU A 94 19.86 5.67 -13.30
C GLU A 94 21.26 6.07 -13.78
N GLU A 95 21.65 7.34 -13.60
CA GLU A 95 23.00 7.85 -13.89
C GLU A 95 24.09 7.11 -13.10
N LEU A 96 23.76 6.67 -11.87
CA LEU A 96 24.65 5.86 -11.04
C LEU A 96 24.71 4.37 -11.45
N GLY A 97 23.88 3.94 -12.41
CA GLY A 97 23.88 2.57 -12.93
C GLY A 97 23.11 1.56 -12.07
N VAL A 98 22.04 1.98 -11.38
CA VAL A 98 21.23 1.13 -10.48
C VAL A 98 20.74 -0.17 -11.14
N GLY A 99 20.42 -0.13 -12.43
CA GLY A 99 19.95 -1.30 -13.19
C GLY A 99 21.01 -2.37 -13.44
N SER A 100 22.28 -1.99 -13.52
CA SER A 100 23.37 -2.84 -14.03
C SER A 100 24.34 -3.29 -12.93
N ASN A 101 24.40 -2.56 -11.83
CA ASN A 101 25.38 -2.78 -10.78
C ASN A 101 24.93 -3.87 -9.78
N LYS A 102 25.73 -4.94 -9.66
CA LYS A 102 25.45 -6.08 -8.77
C LYS A 102 25.51 -5.71 -7.28
N ASP A 103 26.37 -4.76 -6.90
CA ASP A 103 26.53 -4.34 -5.50
C ASP A 103 25.29 -3.62 -5.00
N TYR A 104 24.67 -2.79 -5.85
CA TYR A 104 23.39 -2.15 -5.52
C TYR A 104 22.26 -3.17 -5.37
N ARG A 105 22.22 -4.20 -6.22
CA ARG A 105 21.25 -5.30 -6.04
C ARG A 105 21.45 -6.01 -4.71
N SER A 106 22.69 -6.32 -4.35
CA SER A 106 23.03 -6.91 -3.04
C SER A 106 22.61 -6.01 -1.88
N HIS A 107 22.85 -4.70 -1.99
CA HIS A 107 22.43 -3.69 -1.03
C HIS A 107 20.90 -3.63 -0.87
N GLY A 108 20.15 -3.67 -1.97
CA GLY A 108 18.68 -3.73 -1.95
C GLY A 108 18.14 -5.00 -1.31
N MET A 109 18.75 -6.16 -1.59
CA MET A 109 18.38 -7.43 -0.93
C MET A 109 18.63 -7.38 0.58
N GLN A 110 19.74 -6.74 0.97
CA GLN A 110 20.07 -6.49 2.36
C GLN A 110 18.98 -5.65 3.05
N ILE A 111 18.54 -4.54 2.44
CA ILE A 111 17.45 -3.72 2.97
C ILE A 111 16.15 -4.55 3.08
N ALA A 112 15.80 -5.26 2.01
CA ALA A 112 14.59 -6.09 1.95
C ALA A 112 14.55 -7.14 3.08
N ARG A 113 15.67 -7.82 3.34
CA ARG A 113 15.76 -8.83 4.41
C ARG A 113 15.49 -8.24 5.79
N ARG A 114 16.01 -7.04 6.07
CA ARG A 114 15.84 -6.34 7.35
C ARG A 114 14.38 -5.95 7.54
N ILE A 115 13.78 -5.35 6.50
CA ILE A 115 12.36 -4.98 6.49
C ILE A 115 11.45 -6.19 6.70
N LYS A 116 11.67 -7.28 5.94
CA LYS A 116 10.86 -8.50 6.03
C LYS A 116 10.89 -9.19 7.40
N THR A 117 11.95 -8.96 8.17
CA THR A 117 12.17 -9.59 9.50
C THR A 117 11.74 -8.70 10.67
N ILE A 118 11.14 -7.54 10.41
CA ILE A 118 10.51 -6.71 11.45
C ILE A 118 9.34 -7.49 12.06
N THR A 119 9.30 -7.53 13.39
CA THR A 119 8.25 -8.16 14.19
C THR A 119 7.74 -7.17 15.23
N GLY A 120 6.59 -7.48 15.85
CA GLY A 120 5.95 -6.60 16.84
C GLY A 120 6.71 -6.40 18.16
N THR A 121 7.93 -6.91 18.32
CA THR A 121 8.69 -6.79 19.58
C THR A 121 9.55 -5.52 19.60
N LYS A 122 9.69 -4.90 20.77
CA LYS A 122 10.54 -3.70 20.95
C LYS A 122 11.99 -3.95 20.54
N ASP A 123 12.52 -5.14 20.86
CA ASP A 123 13.89 -5.52 20.47
C ASP A 123 14.05 -5.64 18.96
N SER A 124 13.03 -6.15 18.26
CA SER A 124 13.02 -6.22 16.80
C SER A 124 13.03 -4.82 16.20
N VAL A 125 12.15 -3.93 16.67
CA VAL A 125 12.11 -2.52 16.24
C VAL A 125 13.46 -1.82 16.46
N ARG A 126 14.03 -1.93 17.66
CA ARG A 126 15.32 -1.33 17.99
C ARG A 126 16.45 -1.88 17.12
N THR A 127 16.52 -3.19 16.98
CA THR A 127 17.58 -3.85 16.20
C THR A 127 17.46 -3.51 14.72
N LYS A 128 16.27 -3.60 14.15
CA LYS A 128 16.05 -3.38 12.70
C LYS A 128 16.15 -1.92 12.30
N SER A 129 15.69 -0.99 13.13
CA SER A 129 15.95 0.43 12.90
C SER A 129 17.45 0.74 12.90
N GLY A 130 18.22 0.23 13.88
CA GLY A 130 19.67 0.40 13.93
C GLY A 130 20.40 -0.18 12.72
N GLU A 131 20.10 -1.43 12.35
CA GLU A 131 20.66 -2.08 11.15
C GLU A 131 20.35 -1.27 9.88
N LEU A 132 19.09 -0.82 9.71
CA LEU A 132 18.69 -0.03 8.56
C LEU A 132 19.38 1.33 8.53
N ILE A 133 19.46 2.05 9.66
CA ILE A 133 20.18 3.33 9.75
C ILE A 133 21.65 3.15 9.35
N GLN A 134 22.30 2.05 9.77
CA GLN A 134 23.67 1.76 9.39
C GLN A 134 23.80 1.49 7.89
N ILE A 135 22.88 0.73 7.30
CA ILE A 135 22.85 0.46 5.85
C ILE A 135 22.64 1.76 5.06
N MET A 136 21.77 2.65 5.55
CA MET A 136 21.50 3.95 4.92
C MET A 136 22.71 4.90 4.97
N LYS A 137 23.68 4.64 5.84
CA LYS A 137 24.95 5.38 5.99
C LYS A 137 26.15 4.61 5.41
N SER A 138 25.92 3.52 4.66
CA SER A 138 26.98 2.73 4.04
C SER A 138 27.63 3.49 2.85
N PRO A 139 28.73 2.99 2.28
CA PRO A 139 29.33 3.58 1.07
C PRO A 139 28.43 3.58 -0.18
N CYS A 140 27.29 2.88 -0.15
CA CYS A 140 26.30 2.94 -1.23
C CYS A 140 25.75 4.38 -1.34
N PRO A 141 25.61 4.95 -2.56
CA PRO A 141 25.00 6.27 -2.72
C PRO A 141 23.68 6.38 -1.95
N GLN A 142 23.53 7.43 -1.15
CA GLN A 142 22.40 7.57 -0.23
C GLN A 142 21.06 7.60 -0.97
N SER A 143 21.01 8.16 -2.18
CA SER A 143 19.81 8.16 -3.04
C SER A 143 19.37 6.75 -3.45
N ILE A 144 20.30 5.82 -3.65
CA ILE A 144 19.99 4.42 -3.94
C ILE A 144 19.45 3.74 -2.68
N SER A 145 20.10 3.97 -1.54
CA SER A 145 19.63 3.43 -0.26
C SER A 145 18.22 3.90 0.10
N ILE A 146 17.93 5.19 -0.10
CA ILE A 146 16.59 5.78 0.12
C ILE A 146 15.55 5.17 -0.81
N ALA A 147 15.82 5.13 -2.11
CA ALA A 147 14.90 4.56 -3.08
C ALA A 147 14.58 3.09 -2.77
N MET A 148 15.61 2.29 -2.47
CA MET A 148 15.43 0.89 -2.08
C MET A 148 14.67 0.74 -0.76
N PHE A 149 14.95 1.57 0.25
CA PHE A 149 14.20 1.55 1.49
C PHE A 149 12.71 1.80 1.26
N ALA A 150 12.35 2.87 0.54
CA ALA A 150 10.97 3.20 0.21
C ALA A 150 10.27 2.08 -0.59
N GLU A 151 10.90 1.63 -1.68
CA GLU A 151 10.40 0.56 -2.54
C GLU A 151 10.15 -0.73 -1.74
N LYS A 152 11.10 -1.15 -0.89
CA LYS A 152 10.97 -2.39 -0.11
C LYS A 152 9.95 -2.28 1.02
N VAL A 153 9.78 -1.12 1.64
CA VAL A 153 8.69 -0.89 2.59
C VAL A 153 7.34 -1.03 1.88
N VAL A 154 7.12 -0.30 0.78
CA VAL A 154 5.84 -0.33 0.05
C VAL A 154 5.55 -1.72 -0.52
N SER A 155 6.57 -2.40 -1.07
CA SER A 155 6.46 -3.78 -1.56
C SER A 155 6.07 -4.77 -0.46
N GLN A 156 6.64 -4.64 0.74
CA GLN A 156 6.28 -5.48 1.89
C GLN A 156 4.83 -5.26 2.32
N CYS A 157 4.31 -4.04 2.18
CA CYS A 157 2.91 -3.71 2.49
C CYS A 157 1.94 -4.23 1.43
N ALA A 158 2.37 -4.37 0.17
CA ALA A 158 1.52 -4.82 -0.93
C ALA A 158 1.04 -6.28 -0.77
N ASN A 159 1.64 -7.07 0.14
CA ASN A 159 1.22 -8.43 0.43
C ASN A 159 0.39 -8.52 1.74
N PRO A 160 -0.95 -8.50 1.67
CA PRO A 160 -1.83 -8.45 2.84
C PRO A 160 -1.87 -9.75 3.66
N THR A 161 -1.34 -10.86 3.14
CA THR A 161 -1.38 -12.19 3.79
C THR A 161 -0.16 -12.49 4.68
N GLY A 162 0.75 -11.52 4.83
CA GLY A 162 2.03 -11.70 5.52
C GLY A 162 2.09 -11.12 6.94
N SER A 163 3.28 -11.22 7.53
CA SER A 163 3.64 -10.65 8.84
C SER A 163 3.37 -9.15 8.97
N PHE A 164 3.23 -8.44 7.84
CA PHE A 164 2.98 -7.01 7.80
C PHE A 164 1.71 -6.60 8.56
N SER A 165 0.57 -7.27 8.32
CA SER A 165 -0.70 -6.86 8.94
C SER A 165 -0.67 -6.98 10.47
N ASN A 166 0.14 -7.89 11.02
CA ASN A 166 0.27 -8.12 12.46
C ASN A 166 1.34 -7.25 13.12
N ALA A 167 2.19 -6.58 12.32
CA ALA A 167 3.33 -5.83 12.81
C ALA A 167 3.38 -4.39 12.27
N VAL A 168 2.28 -3.88 11.69
CA VAL A 168 2.24 -2.58 10.99
C VAL A 168 2.85 -1.44 11.83
N TYR A 169 2.57 -1.38 13.13
CA TYR A 169 3.19 -0.40 14.02
C TYR A 169 4.70 -0.58 14.16
N ALA A 170 5.21 -1.80 14.24
CA ALA A 170 6.65 -2.03 14.28
C ALA A 170 7.32 -1.54 12.99
N TYR A 171 6.68 -1.71 11.82
CA TYR A 171 7.15 -1.10 10.57
C TYR A 171 7.16 0.43 10.66
N CYS A 172 6.07 1.06 11.15
CA CYS A 172 5.99 2.51 11.26
C CYS A 172 6.99 3.09 12.28
N HIS A 173 7.21 2.43 13.42
CA HIS A 173 8.27 2.81 14.36
C HIS A 173 9.64 2.78 13.70
N VAL A 174 9.94 1.72 12.94
CA VAL A 174 11.19 1.62 12.18
C VAL A 174 11.29 2.74 11.13
N ILE A 175 10.21 3.03 10.41
CA ILE A 175 10.16 4.13 9.43
C ILE A 175 10.45 5.47 10.11
N VAL A 176 9.78 5.80 11.22
CA VAL A 176 9.99 7.07 11.95
C VAL A 176 11.43 7.16 12.45
N LEU A 177 11.98 6.09 13.03
CA LEU A 177 13.38 6.04 13.49
C LEU A 177 14.38 6.25 12.34
N VAL A 178 14.23 5.53 11.23
CA VAL A 178 15.12 5.64 10.07
C VAL A 178 15.03 7.03 9.43
N THR A 179 13.82 7.53 9.20
CA THR A 179 13.58 8.82 8.55
C THR A 179 13.97 10.00 9.44
N SER A 180 13.99 9.85 10.77
CA SER A 180 14.59 10.87 11.65
C SER A 180 16.08 11.11 11.37
N GLN A 181 16.79 10.08 10.93
CA GLN A 181 18.22 10.13 10.61
C GLN A 181 18.47 10.49 9.14
N VAL A 182 17.51 10.18 8.26
CA VAL A 182 17.57 10.46 6.82
C VAL A 182 16.22 11.06 6.39
N PRO A 183 15.96 12.37 6.63
CA PRO A 183 14.63 12.97 6.43
C PRO A 183 14.06 12.82 5.01
N THR A 184 14.90 12.89 3.99
CA THR A 184 14.50 12.68 2.58
C THR A 184 13.84 11.31 2.35
N ALA A 185 14.15 10.31 3.17
CA ALA A 185 13.52 8.98 3.05
C ALA A 185 12.03 9.00 3.33
N MET A 186 11.53 9.92 4.18
CA MET A 186 10.09 10.05 4.43
C MET A 186 9.36 10.55 3.17
N GLU A 187 9.89 11.59 2.53
CA GLU A 187 9.27 12.15 1.32
C GLU A 187 9.25 11.14 0.16
N ILE A 188 10.33 10.38 -0.03
CA ILE A 188 10.40 9.36 -1.08
C ILE A 188 9.47 8.17 -0.76
N LEU A 189 9.36 7.76 0.50
CA LEU A 189 8.40 6.74 0.93
C LEU A 189 6.95 7.17 0.63
N LEU A 190 6.62 8.42 0.96
CA LEU A 190 5.28 8.97 0.70
C LEU A 190 5.02 9.13 -0.80
N ALA A 191 6.02 9.54 -1.58
CA ALA A 191 5.91 9.59 -3.03
C ALA A 191 5.61 8.20 -3.63
N GLU A 192 6.33 7.16 -3.21
CA GLU A 192 6.06 5.79 -3.64
C GLU A 192 4.66 5.33 -3.24
N LEU A 193 4.24 5.62 -2.01
CA LEU A 193 2.91 5.27 -1.52
C LEU A 193 1.79 5.99 -2.29
N ASN A 194 1.98 7.27 -2.60
CA ASN A 194 1.03 8.08 -3.39
C ASN A 194 0.89 7.54 -4.82
N ARG A 195 1.99 7.07 -5.43
CA ARG A 195 1.97 6.45 -6.76
C ARG A 195 1.19 5.13 -6.81
N VAL A 196 1.32 4.30 -5.78
CA VAL A 196 0.64 2.98 -5.76
C VAL A 196 -0.77 3.01 -5.18
N CYS A 197 -1.14 4.08 -4.47
CA CYS A 197 -2.44 4.23 -3.83
C CYS A 197 -2.91 5.70 -3.81
N ILE A 198 -3.83 6.04 -4.72
CA ILE A 198 -4.37 7.40 -4.86
C ILE A 198 -5.10 7.91 -3.60
N TYR A 199 -5.57 6.99 -2.75
CA TYR A 199 -6.29 7.32 -1.52
C TYR A 199 -5.38 7.79 -0.39
N THR A 200 -4.06 7.66 -0.54
CA THR A 200 -3.11 8.31 0.38
C THR A 200 -2.93 9.81 0.08
N VAL A 201 -3.47 10.30 -1.06
CA VAL A 201 -3.52 11.73 -1.47
C VAL A 201 -4.92 12.35 -1.31
N PRO A 202 -5.89 11.60 -0.79
CA PRO A 202 -7.34 11.74 -1.06
C PRO A 202 -7.70 12.37 -2.41
N LYS A 203 -7.55 11.61 -3.50
CA LYS A 203 -8.02 12.01 -4.83
C LYS A 203 -8.89 10.94 -5.49
N PHE A 204 -9.70 11.38 -6.46
CA PHE A 204 -10.66 10.56 -7.20
C PHE A 204 -10.63 10.93 -8.68
N TYR A 205 -10.77 9.92 -9.54
CA TYR A 205 -10.88 10.08 -10.98
C TYR A 205 -12.32 9.81 -11.43
N SER A 206 -12.88 10.70 -12.24
CA SER A 206 -14.19 10.47 -12.86
C SER A 206 -14.07 9.43 -13.97
N GLN A 207 -14.81 8.33 -13.86
CA GLN A 207 -14.76 7.23 -14.83
C GLN A 207 -15.15 7.67 -16.26
N SER A 208 -16.09 8.62 -16.39
CA SER A 208 -16.49 9.18 -17.69
C SER A 208 -15.38 9.95 -18.40
N GLY A 209 -14.27 10.23 -17.73
CA GLY A 209 -13.08 10.83 -18.31
C GLY A 209 -12.15 9.86 -19.03
N PHE A 210 -12.45 8.56 -19.04
CA PHE A 210 -11.60 7.53 -19.64
C PHE A 210 -12.32 6.85 -20.80
N GLU A 211 -11.58 6.58 -21.87
CA GLU A 211 -12.09 5.89 -23.05
C GLU A 211 -12.43 4.41 -22.78
N THR A 212 -11.65 3.78 -21.90
CA THR A 212 -11.80 2.37 -21.55
C THR A 212 -11.81 2.16 -20.04
N LYS A 213 -12.48 1.08 -19.62
CA LYS A 213 -12.53 0.68 -18.21
C LYS A 213 -11.15 0.29 -17.70
N GLU A 214 -10.36 -0.35 -18.55
CA GLU A 214 -8.97 -0.72 -18.28
C GLU A 214 -8.11 0.52 -18.01
N ALA A 215 -8.28 1.60 -18.80
CA ALA A 215 -7.56 2.86 -18.59
C ALA A 215 -7.95 3.51 -17.25
N TYR A 216 -9.24 3.51 -16.90
CA TYR A 216 -9.70 3.99 -15.60
C TYR A 216 -9.12 3.18 -14.44
N TYR A 217 -9.17 1.84 -14.54
CA TYR A 217 -8.61 0.94 -13.53
C TYR A 217 -7.12 1.16 -13.33
N LYS A 218 -6.34 1.28 -14.42
CA LYS A 218 -4.91 1.63 -14.33
C LYS A 218 -4.70 2.98 -13.64
N ALA A 219 -5.52 3.99 -13.94
CA ALA A 219 -5.42 5.31 -13.33
C ALA A 219 -5.72 5.34 -11.82
N ILE A 220 -6.64 4.51 -11.33
CA ILE A 220 -6.92 4.38 -9.89
C ILE A 220 -5.97 3.40 -9.18
N GLY A 221 -5.03 2.81 -9.90
CA GLY A 221 -3.96 2.00 -9.36
C GLY A 221 -4.20 0.49 -9.35
N TYR A 222 -5.15 -0.04 -10.14
CA TYR A 222 -5.21 -1.48 -10.39
C TYR A 222 -3.91 -1.97 -11.03
N GLN A 223 -3.46 -3.14 -10.60
CA GLN A 223 -2.29 -3.81 -11.15
C GLN A 223 -2.69 -4.80 -12.25
N GLU A 224 -1.73 -5.04 -13.14
CA GLU A 224 -1.81 -6.06 -14.19
C GLU A 224 -0.90 -7.22 -13.78
N GLU A 225 -1.48 -8.41 -13.59
CA GLU A 225 -0.79 -9.65 -13.28
C GLU A 225 -1.01 -10.63 -14.44
N ASP A 226 0.07 -11.13 -15.05
CA ASP A 226 0.04 -12.07 -16.18
C ASP A 226 -0.83 -11.61 -17.36
N GLY A 227 -0.77 -10.30 -17.68
CA GLY A 227 -1.52 -9.70 -18.78
C GLY A 227 -3.01 -9.49 -18.49
N LYS A 228 -3.44 -9.68 -17.24
CA LYS A 228 -4.82 -9.49 -16.80
C LYS A 228 -4.87 -8.46 -15.67
N ILE A 229 -5.89 -7.60 -15.71
CA ILE A 229 -6.16 -6.70 -14.59
C ILE A 229 -6.57 -7.52 -13.37
N GLU A 230 -6.01 -7.18 -12.21
CA GLU A 230 -6.32 -7.85 -10.95
C GLU A 230 -7.82 -7.79 -10.60
N SER A 231 -8.27 -8.72 -9.76
CA SER A 231 -9.66 -8.73 -9.30
C SER A 231 -9.98 -7.53 -8.39
N PRO A 232 -11.25 -7.10 -8.29
CA PRO A 232 -11.64 -6.08 -7.32
C PRO A 232 -11.27 -6.42 -5.87
N ASN A 233 -11.29 -7.69 -5.49
CA ASN A 233 -10.87 -8.12 -4.15
C ASN A 233 -9.37 -7.98 -3.92
N SER A 234 -8.56 -8.35 -4.91
CA SER A 234 -7.10 -8.17 -4.86
C SER A 234 -6.76 -6.70 -4.71
N TYR A 235 -7.40 -5.84 -5.51
CA TYR A 235 -7.24 -4.40 -5.44
C TYR A 235 -7.64 -3.84 -4.07
N VAL A 236 -8.84 -4.19 -3.56
CA VAL A 236 -9.31 -3.73 -2.25
C VAL A 236 -8.39 -4.20 -1.12
N ALA A 237 -7.90 -5.44 -1.16
CA ALA A 237 -6.99 -5.97 -0.14
C ALA A 237 -5.66 -5.20 -0.14
N ARG A 238 -5.09 -4.93 -1.32
CA ARG A 238 -3.83 -4.19 -1.48
C ARG A 238 -3.98 -2.72 -1.07
N LEU A 239 -5.03 -2.05 -1.54
CA LEU A 239 -5.40 -0.70 -1.14
C LEU A 239 -5.58 -0.58 0.37
N SER A 240 -6.30 -1.51 1.00
CA SER A 240 -6.51 -1.52 2.45
C SER A 240 -5.19 -1.71 3.19
N SER A 241 -4.28 -2.53 2.67
CA SER A 241 -2.95 -2.72 3.26
C SER A 241 -2.11 -1.43 3.22
N TYR A 242 -2.12 -0.69 2.10
CA TYR A 242 -1.47 0.62 2.01
C TYR A 242 -2.10 1.65 2.96
N MET A 243 -3.42 1.65 3.07
CA MET A 243 -4.13 2.57 3.97
C MET A 243 -3.88 2.24 5.45
N LYS A 244 -3.71 0.96 5.80
CA LYS A 244 -3.26 0.54 7.14
C LYS A 244 -1.85 1.05 7.45
N LEU A 245 -0.91 0.97 6.50
CA LEU A 245 0.42 1.56 6.67
C LEU A 245 0.29 3.08 6.91
N TYR A 246 -0.48 3.76 6.07
CA TYR A 246 -0.62 5.21 6.12
C TYR A 246 -1.26 5.68 7.44
N GLY A 247 -2.36 5.05 7.85
CA GLY A 247 -3.02 5.30 9.14
C GLY A 247 -2.09 5.06 10.33
N ALA A 248 -1.36 3.93 10.32
CA ALA A 248 -0.36 3.64 11.34
C ALA A 248 0.77 4.68 11.38
N LEU A 249 1.27 5.09 10.22
CA LEU A 249 2.41 6.01 10.11
C LEU A 249 2.07 7.38 10.71
N VAL A 250 0.90 7.94 10.39
CA VAL A 250 0.51 9.27 10.88
C VAL A 250 0.30 9.32 12.40
N GLN A 251 -0.08 8.21 13.02
CA GLN A 251 -0.28 8.15 14.47
C GLN A 251 0.92 7.58 15.25
N THR A 252 1.99 7.16 14.55
CA THR A 252 3.16 6.61 15.23
C THR A 252 3.92 7.71 15.95
N GLU A 253 4.04 7.56 17.26
CA GLU A 253 4.84 8.40 18.14
C GLU A 253 6.04 7.60 18.67
N VAL A 254 7.22 8.22 18.61
CA VAL A 254 8.46 7.63 19.11
C VAL A 254 9.07 8.63 20.08
N GLU A 255 9.31 8.19 21.31
CA GLU A 255 9.85 9.05 22.36
C GLU A 255 11.17 9.72 21.92
N GLY A 256 11.23 11.04 22.02
CA GLY A 256 12.40 11.84 21.64
C GLY A 256 12.65 11.96 20.13
N VAL A 257 11.75 11.47 19.27
CA VAL A 257 11.93 11.48 17.81
C VAL A 257 10.73 12.11 17.13
N GLN A 258 10.97 13.17 16.35
CA GLN A 258 9.93 13.84 15.58
C GLN A 258 9.48 12.97 14.39
N ASN A 259 8.18 12.70 14.31
CA ASN A 259 7.55 12.14 13.11
C ASN A 259 7.22 13.29 12.12
N TYR A 260 7.96 13.37 11.02
CA TYR A 260 7.77 14.40 9.98
C TYR A 260 6.44 14.27 9.20
N HIS A 261 5.77 13.11 9.29
CA HIS A 261 4.45 12.87 8.69
C HIS A 261 3.47 12.36 9.75
N GLY A 262 3.39 13.08 10.88
CA GLY A 262 2.60 12.70 12.05
C GLY A 262 1.12 13.11 12.01
N ILE A 263 0.50 13.19 13.19
CA ILE A 263 -0.97 13.21 13.33
C ILE A 263 -1.66 14.40 12.65
N LYS A 264 -0.95 15.53 12.51
CA LYS A 264 -1.45 16.71 11.77
C LYS A 264 -1.77 16.36 10.31
N GLU A 265 -0.93 15.56 9.68
CA GLU A 265 -1.14 15.09 8.31
C GLU A 265 -2.28 14.08 8.24
N GLY A 266 -2.45 13.24 9.26
CA GLY A 266 -3.59 12.33 9.40
C GLY A 266 -4.93 13.08 9.49
N TRP A 267 -4.99 14.16 10.27
CA TRP A 267 -6.18 15.01 10.34
C TRP A 267 -6.46 15.73 9.02
N ALA A 268 -5.43 16.32 8.41
CA ALA A 268 -5.56 16.96 7.11
C ALA A 268 -6.05 15.97 6.03
N TRP A 269 -5.53 14.75 6.04
CA TRP A 269 -5.98 13.66 5.19
C TRP A 269 -7.46 13.35 5.41
N LEU A 270 -7.90 13.14 6.64
CA LEU A 270 -9.28 12.78 6.97
C LEU A 270 -10.27 13.86 6.53
N ALA A 271 -9.95 15.13 6.80
CA ALA A 271 -10.76 16.26 6.38
C ALA A 271 -10.89 16.34 4.85
N ARG A 272 -9.77 16.21 4.11
CA ARG A 272 -9.79 16.20 2.64
C ARG A 272 -10.56 15.00 2.11
N PHE A 273 -10.41 13.84 2.75
CA PHE A 273 -11.05 12.60 2.34
C PHE A 273 -12.57 12.69 2.40
N LEU A 274 -13.10 13.08 3.57
CA LEU A 274 -14.54 13.17 3.81
C LEU A 274 -15.23 14.30 3.02
N ASN A 275 -14.51 15.38 2.71
CA ASN A 275 -15.08 16.52 2.00
C ASN A 275 -15.12 16.34 0.47
N ILE A 276 -14.30 15.45 -0.11
CA ILE A 276 -14.08 15.40 -1.57
C ILE A 276 -14.41 14.05 -2.18
N LEU A 277 -14.11 12.94 -1.50
CA LEU A 277 -14.23 11.64 -2.14
C LEU A 277 -15.68 11.13 -2.11
N PRO A 278 -16.17 10.57 -3.23
CA PRO A 278 -17.49 9.98 -3.27
C PRO A 278 -17.54 8.69 -2.45
N ALA A 279 -18.71 8.36 -1.90
CA ALA A 279 -18.94 7.09 -1.24
C ALA A 279 -19.01 5.95 -2.27
N ASN A 280 -18.06 5.02 -2.22
CA ASN A 280 -18.04 3.80 -3.02
C ASN A 280 -17.28 2.67 -2.27
N LEU A 281 -17.15 1.50 -2.89
CA LEU A 281 -16.48 0.34 -2.29
C LEU A 281 -15.05 0.68 -1.86
N TYR A 282 -14.29 1.35 -2.72
CA TYR A 282 -12.88 1.63 -2.50
C TYR A 282 -12.67 2.69 -1.42
N THR A 283 -13.47 3.75 -1.41
CA THR A 283 -13.37 4.83 -0.42
C THR A 283 -13.83 4.37 0.96
N ALA A 284 -14.85 3.51 1.03
CA ALA A 284 -15.25 2.88 2.29
C ALA A 284 -14.13 2.01 2.87
N ASN A 285 -13.51 1.15 2.05
CA ASN A 285 -12.39 0.30 2.49
C ASN A 285 -11.15 1.14 2.87
N ALA A 286 -10.83 2.19 2.11
CA ALA A 286 -9.71 3.08 2.42
C ALA A 286 -9.91 3.78 3.78
N LEU A 287 -11.11 4.31 4.02
CA LEU A 287 -11.44 4.97 5.28
C LEU A 287 -11.43 3.99 6.46
N GLN A 288 -12.05 2.81 6.30
CA GLN A 288 -12.03 1.78 7.33
C GLN A 288 -10.59 1.38 7.66
N ALA A 289 -9.78 1.07 6.65
CA ALA A 289 -8.40 0.65 6.82
C ALA A 289 -7.52 1.72 7.49
N PHE A 290 -7.79 3.01 7.22
CA PHE A 290 -7.12 4.12 7.89
C PHE A 290 -7.48 4.22 9.38
N LEU A 291 -8.75 3.99 9.73
CA LEU A 291 -9.27 4.14 11.10
C LEU A 291 -9.09 2.90 11.98
N GLU A 292 -9.07 1.70 11.40
CA GLU A 292 -9.03 0.42 12.13
C GLU A 292 -7.66 0.11 12.73
N VAL A 293 -6.63 0.88 12.37
CA VAL A 293 -5.28 0.69 12.90
C VAL A 293 -5.27 1.01 14.39
N ARG A 294 -5.28 -0.03 15.23
CA ARG A 294 -5.26 0.02 16.69
C ARG A 294 -3.91 -0.38 17.23
#